data_AF-A0AAV4UED9-F1
#
_entry.id   AF-A0AAV4UED9-F1
#
_cell.length_a   1.000
_cell.length_b   1.000
_cell.length_c   1.000
_cell.angle_alpha   90.00
_cell.angle_beta   90.00
_cell.angle_gamma   90.00
#
_symmetry.space_group_name_H-M   'P 1'
#
loop_
_entity.id
_entity.type
_entity.pdbx_description
1 polymer ?
#
loop_
_entity_poly.entity_id
_entity_poly.type
_entity_poly.pdbx_seq_one_letter_code
_entity_poly.pdbx_strand_id
1 'polypeptide(L)'
;MTKKSPDSLYELCIEKTFDYLVDKKWNGGKTNPFSQINCNIVNDLFKFLDLHLEYEIPSPFKLLLKSGQLQNLVFNGIDFTEKRWRSVVKYLLEESDSCRNITCIMLPESFQNDDNGSLERLIEKCPLLEVLDVSTFFNLSVLKNCVRLKEVRNYFSGNKEYRYFRNESVDTLANLQNLEQFVIFHSRKSSSYYKHIAKLLQNNPKLVSLGNTDSSRAAHHIYTT
;
A
#
# COMPACT_ATOMS: atom_id res chain seq x y z
N MET A 1 -27.37 -3.78 9.52
CA MET A 1 -26.98 -2.40 9.21
C MET A 1 -28.07 -1.77 8.35
N THR A 2 -28.62 -0.61 8.74
CA THR A 2 -29.58 0.14 7.92
C THR A 2 -28.84 0.80 6.75
N LYS A 3 -29.18 0.47 5.50
CA LYS A 3 -28.60 1.12 4.32
C LYS A 3 -28.93 2.61 4.37
N LYS A 4 -27.91 3.46 4.43
CA LYS A 4 -28.05 4.90 4.24
C LYS A 4 -28.51 5.13 2.80
N SER A 5 -29.44 6.07 2.58
CA SER A 5 -29.83 6.45 1.22
C SER A 5 -28.63 7.05 0.48
N PRO A 6 -28.42 6.79 -0.82
CA PRO A 6 -27.37 7.44 -1.58
C PRO A 6 -27.60 8.95 -1.60
N ASP A 7 -26.54 9.70 -1.36
CA ASP A 7 -26.55 11.17 -1.28
C ASP A 7 -26.45 11.81 -2.69
N SER A 8 -26.23 11.01 -3.74
CA SER A 8 -26.19 11.48 -5.14
C SER A 8 -26.57 10.42 -6.18
N LEU A 9 -26.88 10.86 -7.41
CA LEU A 9 -27.09 9.97 -8.56
C LEU A 9 -25.84 9.12 -8.88
N TYR A 10 -24.65 9.68 -8.67
CA TYR A 10 -23.39 8.96 -8.86
C TYR A 10 -23.30 7.77 -7.92
N GLU A 11 -23.55 7.98 -6.62
CA GLU A 11 -23.53 6.91 -5.63
C GLU A 11 -24.56 5.83 -5.93
N LEU A 12 -25.78 6.22 -6.33
CA LEU A 12 -26.81 5.27 -6.78
C LEU A 12 -26.32 4.43 -7.98
N CYS A 13 -25.63 5.05 -8.93
CA CYS A 13 -25.04 4.34 -10.08
C CYS A 13 -23.92 3.38 -9.65
N ILE A 14 -23.06 3.77 -8.71
CA ILE A 14 -22.02 2.90 -8.16
C ILE A 14 -22.64 1.71 -7.43
N GLU A 15 -23.65 1.95 -6.57
CA GLU A 15 -24.40 0.88 -5.89
C GLU A 15 -25.06 -0.08 -6.88
N LYS A 16 -25.72 0.43 -7.91
CA LYS A 16 -26.36 -0.42 -8.93
C LYS A 16 -25.33 -1.20 -9.76
N THR A 17 -24.20 -0.59 -10.06
CA THR A 17 -23.08 -1.26 -10.74
C THR A 17 -22.51 -2.38 -9.86
N PHE A 18 -22.41 -2.14 -8.55
CA PHE A 18 -22.02 -3.14 -7.58
C PHE A 18 -23.03 -4.29 -7.48
N ASP A 19 -24.33 -3.99 -7.44
CA ASP A 19 -25.39 -5.03 -7.48
C ASP A 19 -25.24 -5.91 -8.74
N TYR A 20 -25.01 -5.31 -9.92
CA TYR A 20 -24.79 -6.06 -11.17
C TYR A 20 -23.50 -6.88 -11.19
N LEU A 21 -22.44 -6.40 -10.52
CA LEU A 21 -21.24 -7.18 -10.27
C LEU A 21 -21.59 -8.41 -9.46
N VAL A 22 -22.23 -8.25 -8.30
CA VAL A 22 -22.61 -9.35 -7.39
C VAL A 22 -23.50 -10.38 -8.11
N ASP A 23 -24.45 -9.92 -8.93
CA ASP A 23 -25.34 -10.75 -9.75
C ASP A 23 -24.62 -11.49 -10.90
N LYS A 24 -23.30 -11.34 -11.05
CA LYS A 24 -22.47 -11.98 -12.08
C LYS A 24 -22.89 -11.66 -13.52
N LYS A 25 -23.58 -10.54 -13.75
CA LYS A 25 -24.09 -10.18 -15.09
C LYS A 25 -22.97 -9.93 -16.12
N TRP A 26 -21.74 -9.72 -15.66
CA TRP A 26 -20.58 -9.42 -16.51
C TRP A 26 -19.56 -10.56 -16.65
N ASN A 27 -19.81 -11.75 -16.10
CA ASN A 27 -18.87 -12.87 -16.16
C ASN A 27 -18.76 -13.57 -17.53
N GLY A 28 -19.61 -13.21 -18.50
CA GLY A 28 -19.65 -13.84 -19.84
C GLY A 28 -19.04 -13.01 -20.98
N GLY A 29 -18.55 -11.80 -20.72
CA GLY A 29 -18.01 -10.91 -21.76
C GLY A 29 -16.65 -11.37 -22.29
N LYS A 30 -16.40 -11.18 -23.60
CA LYS A 30 -15.07 -11.41 -24.21
C LYS A 30 -14.00 -10.44 -23.69
N THR A 31 -14.41 -9.24 -23.27
CA THR A 31 -13.53 -8.19 -22.76
C THR A 31 -13.94 -7.79 -21.35
N ASN A 32 -12.95 -7.47 -20.51
CA ASN A 32 -13.20 -6.99 -19.16
C ASN A 32 -13.78 -5.56 -19.22
N PRO A 33 -15.04 -5.33 -18.80
CA PRO A 33 -15.68 -4.01 -18.95
C PRO A 33 -14.97 -2.91 -18.16
N PHE A 34 -14.26 -3.27 -17.09
CA PHE A 34 -13.54 -2.30 -16.25
C PHE A 34 -12.21 -1.83 -16.82
N SER A 35 -11.71 -2.50 -17.87
CA SER A 35 -10.42 -2.13 -18.48
C SER A 35 -10.40 -0.73 -19.10
N GLN A 36 -11.56 -0.22 -19.52
CA GLN A 36 -11.73 1.09 -20.14
C GLN A 36 -12.42 2.13 -19.23
N ILE A 37 -12.80 1.71 -18.02
CA ILE A 37 -13.48 2.59 -17.08
C ILE A 37 -12.45 3.46 -16.36
N ASN A 38 -12.84 4.70 -16.04
CA ASN A 38 -12.01 5.62 -15.27
C ASN A 38 -11.62 4.99 -13.93
N CYS A 39 -10.34 5.11 -13.55
CA CYS A 39 -9.79 4.55 -12.31
C CYS A 39 -10.56 4.99 -11.05
N ASN A 40 -11.10 6.22 -11.01
CA ASN A 40 -11.88 6.71 -9.88
C ASN A 40 -13.13 5.85 -9.64
N ILE A 41 -13.82 5.46 -10.71
CA ILE A 41 -15.00 4.58 -10.62
C ILE A 41 -14.59 3.19 -10.12
N VAL A 42 -13.46 2.65 -10.58
CA VAL A 42 -12.95 1.34 -10.13
C VAL A 42 -12.54 1.39 -8.66
N ASN A 43 -11.88 2.46 -8.22
CA ASN A 43 -11.54 2.68 -6.81
C ASN A 43 -12.80 2.78 -5.95
N ASP A 44 -13.83 3.50 -6.40
CA ASP A 44 -15.08 3.63 -5.65
C ASP A 44 -15.82 2.30 -5.57
N LEU A 45 -15.94 1.54 -6.66
CA LEU A 45 -16.49 0.17 -6.63
C LEU A 45 -15.70 -0.75 -5.70
N PHE A 46 -14.38 -0.60 -5.64
CA PHE A 46 -13.54 -1.37 -4.72
C PHE A 46 -13.80 -1.00 -3.26
N LYS A 47 -14.08 0.26 -2.93
CA LYS A 47 -14.47 0.65 -1.56
C LYS A 47 -15.79 0.01 -1.12
N PHE A 48 -16.75 -0.16 -2.04
CA PHE A 48 -18.01 -0.84 -1.72
C PHE A 48 -17.82 -2.33 -1.38
N LEU A 49 -16.73 -2.95 -1.85
CA LEU A 49 -16.36 -4.32 -1.50
C LEU A 49 -16.16 -4.48 0.01
N ASP A 50 -15.46 -3.52 0.62
CA ASP A 50 -15.17 -3.49 2.06
C ASP A 50 -16.44 -3.63 2.90
N LEU A 51 -17.51 -2.96 2.46
CA LEU A 51 -18.77 -2.92 3.16
C LEU A 51 -19.63 -4.19 2.99
N HIS A 52 -19.39 -5.03 1.97
CA HIS A 52 -20.38 -6.01 1.49
C HIS A 52 -19.84 -7.42 1.29
N LEU A 53 -18.54 -7.67 1.52
CA LEU A 53 -18.06 -9.05 1.55
C LEU A 53 -18.55 -9.76 2.81
N GLU A 54 -18.82 -11.07 2.71
CA GLU A 54 -19.04 -11.94 3.88
C GLU A 54 -18.09 -13.16 3.87
N TYR A 55 -17.61 -13.65 2.70
CA TYR A 55 -16.93 -14.96 2.63
C TYR A 55 -15.65 -15.02 1.76
N GLU A 56 -15.78 -15.04 0.44
CA GLU A 56 -14.65 -15.10 -0.51
C GLU A 56 -14.81 -13.99 -1.52
N ILE A 57 -13.73 -13.56 -2.18
CA ILE A 57 -13.81 -12.61 -3.31
C ILE A 57 -14.73 -13.21 -4.37
N PRO A 58 -15.90 -12.64 -4.60
CA PRO A 58 -16.74 -13.11 -5.67
C PRO A 58 -15.98 -12.95 -6.99
N SER A 59 -16.05 -13.96 -7.88
CA SER A 59 -15.46 -13.91 -9.23
C SER A 59 -15.64 -12.55 -9.95
N PRO A 60 -16.76 -11.83 -9.81
CA PRO A 60 -16.94 -10.49 -10.38
C PRO A 60 -15.88 -9.46 -9.95
N PHE A 61 -15.35 -9.53 -8.74
CA PHE A 61 -14.33 -8.58 -8.26
C PHE A 61 -12.95 -8.87 -8.80
N LYS A 62 -12.70 -10.11 -9.24
CA LYS A 62 -11.51 -10.42 -10.03
C LYS A 62 -11.48 -9.58 -11.32
N LEU A 63 -12.64 -9.22 -11.89
CA LEU A 63 -12.71 -8.32 -13.05
C LEU A 63 -12.23 -6.90 -12.69
N LEU A 64 -12.61 -6.37 -11.53
CA LEU A 64 -12.09 -5.07 -11.06
C LEU A 64 -10.57 -5.11 -10.91
N LEU A 65 -10.05 -6.13 -10.23
CA LEU A 65 -8.61 -6.27 -9.99
C LEU A 65 -7.84 -6.50 -11.31
N LYS A 66 -8.32 -7.39 -12.17
CA LYS A 66 -7.72 -7.70 -13.48
C LYS A 66 -7.79 -6.53 -14.47
N SER A 67 -8.64 -5.53 -14.24
CA SER A 67 -8.69 -4.35 -15.10
C SER A 67 -7.36 -3.58 -15.12
N GLY A 68 -6.59 -3.71 -14.04
CA GLY A 68 -5.40 -2.91 -13.80
C GLY A 68 -5.69 -1.42 -13.66
N GLN A 69 -6.95 -1.03 -13.40
CA GLN A 69 -7.36 0.36 -13.19
C GLN A 69 -7.45 0.76 -11.71
N LEU A 70 -7.24 -0.19 -10.79
CA LEU A 70 -7.18 0.10 -9.36
C LEU A 70 -5.93 0.93 -9.06
N GLN A 71 -6.12 2.07 -8.38
CA GLN A 71 -5.02 2.95 -7.94
C GLN A 71 -4.83 2.94 -6.43
N ASN A 72 -5.90 2.70 -5.67
CA ASN A 72 -5.91 2.78 -4.22
C ASN A 72 -6.21 1.41 -3.62
N LEU A 73 -5.19 0.79 -3.04
CA LEU A 73 -5.33 -0.44 -2.26
C LEU A 73 -5.34 -0.08 -0.77
N VAL A 74 -6.50 0.34 -0.29
CA VAL A 74 -6.71 0.82 1.08
C VAL A 74 -7.61 -0.15 1.81
N PHE A 75 -7.13 -0.70 2.92
CA PHE A 75 -7.88 -1.64 3.74
C PHE A 75 -8.01 -1.15 5.19
N ASN A 76 -8.68 -0.02 5.37
CA ASN A 76 -8.84 0.58 6.69
C ASN A 76 -9.87 -0.20 7.54
N GLY A 77 -9.49 -0.56 8.77
CA GLY A 77 -10.40 -1.27 9.68
C GLY A 77 -10.68 -2.73 9.31
N ILE A 78 -9.97 -3.27 8.31
CA ILE A 78 -10.10 -4.65 7.89
C ILE A 78 -9.23 -5.57 8.76
N ASP A 79 -9.81 -6.70 9.16
CA ASP A 79 -9.07 -7.78 9.78
C ASP A 79 -8.53 -8.77 8.73
N PHE A 80 -7.22 -8.70 8.46
CA PHE A 80 -6.51 -9.64 7.58
C PHE A 80 -6.29 -11.03 8.18
N THR A 81 -6.76 -11.30 9.39
CA THR A 81 -6.94 -12.69 9.85
C THR A 81 -8.03 -13.40 9.04
N GLU A 82 -8.96 -12.64 8.45
CA GLU A 82 -10.00 -13.18 7.58
C GLU A 82 -9.41 -13.64 6.22
N LYS A 83 -9.74 -14.88 5.84
CA LYS A 83 -9.23 -15.51 4.62
C LYS A 83 -9.53 -14.72 3.34
N ARG A 84 -10.63 -13.97 3.32
CA ARG A 84 -11.09 -13.23 2.13
C ARG A 84 -10.08 -12.16 1.69
N TRP A 85 -9.54 -11.40 2.62
CA TRP A 85 -8.61 -10.32 2.29
C TRP A 85 -7.23 -10.84 1.90
N ARG A 86 -6.81 -11.97 2.51
CA ARG A 86 -5.62 -12.71 2.07
C ARG A 86 -5.75 -13.20 0.63
N SER A 87 -6.96 -13.64 0.22
CA SER A 87 -7.17 -14.04 -1.17
C SER A 87 -7.09 -12.85 -2.14
N VAL A 88 -7.34 -11.61 -1.69
CA VAL A 88 -7.27 -10.41 -2.55
C VAL A 88 -5.81 -10.15 -2.88
N VAL A 89 -4.98 -10.11 -1.85
CA VAL A 89 -3.54 -9.94 -2.00
C VAL A 89 -2.95 -11.09 -2.81
N LYS A 90 -3.34 -12.34 -2.54
CA LYS A 90 -2.92 -13.49 -3.34
C LYS A 90 -3.27 -13.32 -4.82
N TYR A 91 -4.49 -12.88 -5.13
CA TYR A 91 -4.92 -12.63 -6.51
C TYR A 91 -4.09 -11.53 -7.19
N LEU A 92 -3.84 -10.42 -6.48
CA LEU A 92 -2.96 -9.34 -6.95
C LEU A 92 -1.54 -9.84 -7.26
N LEU A 93 -1.03 -10.76 -6.44
CA LEU A 93 0.28 -11.38 -6.63
C LEU A 93 0.32 -12.40 -7.78
N GLU A 94 -0.79 -13.03 -8.12
CA GLU A 94 -0.89 -13.99 -9.23
C GLU A 94 -1.10 -13.30 -10.59
N GLU A 95 -1.87 -12.22 -10.64
CA GLU A 95 -2.19 -11.52 -11.89
C GLU A 95 -1.15 -10.44 -12.23
N SER A 96 -0.66 -10.43 -13.47
CA SER A 96 0.39 -9.52 -13.95
C SER A 96 -0.06 -8.06 -13.99
N ASP A 97 -1.29 -7.80 -14.45
CA ASP A 97 -1.76 -6.43 -14.75
C ASP A 97 -2.43 -5.73 -13.57
N SER A 98 -2.71 -6.46 -12.48
CA SER A 98 -3.57 -5.98 -11.41
C SER A 98 -3.01 -4.80 -10.62
N CYS A 99 -1.67 -4.69 -10.56
CA CYS A 99 -0.96 -3.72 -9.71
C CYS A 99 -0.34 -2.55 -10.49
N ARG A 100 -0.43 -2.54 -11.83
CA ARG A 100 0.33 -1.63 -12.70
C ARG A 100 0.04 -0.14 -12.45
N ASN A 101 -1.18 0.17 -12.00
CA ASN A 101 -1.64 1.53 -11.74
C ASN A 101 -1.78 1.85 -10.25
N ILE A 102 -1.39 0.94 -9.35
CA ILE A 102 -1.46 1.21 -7.91
C ILE A 102 -0.50 2.34 -7.56
N THR A 103 -1.06 3.39 -6.96
CA THR A 103 -0.35 4.58 -6.48
C THR A 103 -0.36 4.69 -4.97
N CYS A 104 -1.31 4.02 -4.30
CA CYS A 104 -1.48 4.07 -2.86
C CYS A 104 -1.72 2.67 -2.31
N ILE A 105 -0.93 2.28 -1.31
CA ILE A 105 -1.12 1.08 -0.51
C ILE A 105 -1.25 1.51 0.94
N MET A 106 -2.37 1.16 1.57
CA MET A 106 -2.61 1.34 3.00
C MET A 106 -3.08 0.02 3.61
N LEU A 107 -2.22 -0.63 4.41
CA LEU A 107 -2.50 -1.94 5.01
C LEU A 107 -2.55 -1.86 6.55
N PRO A 108 -3.54 -2.50 7.18
CA PRO A 108 -3.73 -2.47 8.62
C PRO A 108 -2.71 -3.36 9.35
N GLU A 109 -2.63 -3.22 10.67
CA GLU A 109 -1.75 -4.01 11.55
C GLU A 109 -1.97 -5.52 11.44
N SER A 110 -3.22 -5.95 11.18
CA SER A 110 -3.56 -7.37 10.99
C SER A 110 -2.84 -8.03 9.81
N PHE A 111 -2.21 -7.24 8.92
CA PHE A 111 -1.36 -7.70 7.83
C PHE A 111 0.05 -8.15 8.29
N GLN A 112 0.44 -7.95 9.56
CA GLN A 112 1.77 -8.28 10.08
C GLN A 112 2.15 -9.77 10.00
N ASN A 113 1.16 -10.67 9.94
CA ASN A 113 1.36 -12.12 9.89
C ASN A 113 1.60 -12.64 8.46
N ASP A 114 2.20 -11.83 7.59
CA ASP A 114 2.58 -12.24 6.25
C ASP A 114 3.91 -13.01 6.28
N ASP A 115 3.81 -14.32 6.51
CA ASP A 115 4.97 -15.20 6.63
C ASP A 115 5.72 -15.41 5.29
N ASN A 116 5.17 -14.96 4.16
CA ASN A 116 5.65 -15.32 2.81
C ASN A 116 6.20 -14.13 1.99
N GLY A 117 6.40 -12.96 2.60
CA GLY A 117 6.87 -11.76 1.90
C GLY A 117 5.91 -11.28 0.81
N SER A 118 4.61 -11.49 1.01
CA SER A 118 3.55 -11.00 0.13
C SER A 118 3.57 -9.47 0.03
N LEU A 119 3.91 -8.77 1.11
CA LEU A 119 4.09 -7.31 1.13
C LEU A 119 5.17 -6.88 0.14
N GLU A 120 6.38 -7.43 0.28
CA GLU A 120 7.52 -7.13 -0.57
C GLU A 120 7.16 -7.37 -2.04
N ARG A 121 6.59 -8.54 -2.35
CA ARG A 121 6.18 -8.89 -3.72
C ARG A 121 5.09 -7.97 -4.27
N LEU A 122 4.19 -7.50 -3.41
CA LEU A 122 3.14 -6.56 -3.79
C LEU A 122 3.74 -5.20 -4.13
N ILE A 123 4.66 -4.70 -3.30
CA ILE A 123 5.37 -3.44 -3.54
C ILE A 123 6.17 -3.51 -4.84
N GLU A 124 6.89 -4.60 -5.10
CA GLU A 124 7.67 -4.79 -6.33
C GLU A 124 6.82 -4.73 -7.60
N LYS A 125 5.53 -5.11 -7.50
CA LYS A 125 4.56 -5.02 -8.60
C LYS A 125 3.94 -3.65 -8.81
N CYS A 126 4.24 -2.67 -7.95
CA CYS A 126 3.63 -1.33 -7.97
C CYS A 126 4.67 -0.26 -8.36
N PRO A 127 5.08 -0.17 -9.65
CA PRO A 127 6.10 0.80 -10.07
C PRO A 127 5.63 2.26 -9.97
N LEU A 128 4.31 2.49 -9.95
CA LEU A 128 3.71 3.82 -9.84
C LEU A 128 3.37 4.23 -8.41
N LEU A 129 3.84 3.46 -7.41
CA LEU A 129 3.55 3.71 -6.00
C LEU A 129 4.05 5.10 -5.57
N GLU A 130 3.15 5.90 -5.01
CA GLU A 130 3.40 7.23 -4.45
C GLU A 130 3.29 7.22 -2.92
N VAL A 131 2.38 6.42 -2.37
CA VAL A 131 2.11 6.34 -0.93
C VAL A 131 2.13 4.90 -0.47
N LEU A 132 2.95 4.61 0.54
CA LEU A 132 2.99 3.34 1.24
C LEU A 132 2.78 3.57 2.74
N ASP A 133 1.63 3.17 3.27
CA ASP A 133 1.31 3.18 4.69
C ASP A 133 1.03 1.76 5.17
N VAL A 134 1.96 1.17 5.90
CA VAL A 134 1.85 -0.23 6.31
C VAL A 134 2.31 -0.41 7.73
N SER A 135 1.58 -1.26 8.46
CA SER A 135 1.93 -1.59 9.84
C SER A 135 2.83 -2.83 9.96
N THR A 136 3.40 -3.29 8.85
CA THR A 136 4.24 -4.50 8.77
C THR A 136 5.67 -4.12 8.41
N PHE A 137 6.65 -4.69 9.09
CA PHE A 137 8.06 -4.52 8.72
C PHE A 137 8.33 -5.18 7.36
N PHE A 138 9.10 -4.52 6.50
CA PHE A 138 9.54 -5.04 5.21
C PHE A 138 10.99 -4.59 4.89
N ASN A 139 11.65 -5.28 3.96
CA ASN A 139 12.97 -4.88 3.50
C ASN A 139 12.89 -3.64 2.59
N LEU A 140 13.53 -2.53 2.95
CA LEU A 140 13.50 -1.28 2.16
C LEU A 140 14.05 -1.43 0.73
N SER A 141 14.85 -2.46 0.45
CA SER A 141 15.38 -2.72 -0.90
C SER A 141 14.29 -2.93 -1.97
N VAL A 142 13.09 -3.34 -1.56
CA VAL A 142 11.95 -3.54 -2.46
C VAL A 142 11.41 -2.23 -3.03
N LEU A 143 11.71 -1.10 -2.38
CA LEU A 143 11.31 0.23 -2.84
C LEU A 143 12.14 0.74 -4.02
N LYS A 144 13.21 0.03 -4.42
CA LYS A 144 14.13 0.48 -5.48
C LYS A 144 13.44 0.85 -6.81
N ASN A 145 12.30 0.22 -7.10
CA ASN A 145 11.54 0.45 -8.33
C ASN A 145 10.43 1.49 -8.17
N CYS A 146 10.15 1.95 -6.94
CA CYS A 146 9.09 2.91 -6.63
C CYS A 146 9.63 4.35 -6.78
N VAL A 147 10.10 4.72 -7.97
CA VAL A 147 10.75 6.03 -8.20
C VAL A 147 9.82 7.23 -8.00
N ARG A 148 8.49 7.00 -7.98
CA ARG A 148 7.46 8.01 -7.75
C ARG A 148 7.05 8.13 -6.28
N LEU A 149 7.67 7.34 -5.39
CA LEU A 149 7.32 7.28 -3.98
C LEU A 149 7.58 8.63 -3.31
N LYS A 150 6.53 9.15 -2.67
CA LYS A 150 6.53 10.42 -1.93
C LYS A 150 6.40 10.18 -0.44
N GLU A 151 5.63 9.19 -0.04
CA GLU A 151 5.36 8.92 1.36
C GLU A 151 5.59 7.45 1.70
N VAL A 152 6.40 7.23 2.74
CA VAL A 152 6.52 5.95 3.42
C VAL A 152 6.18 6.14 4.87
N ARG A 153 5.17 5.42 5.34
CA ARG A 153 4.79 5.35 6.75
C ARG A 153 4.79 3.90 7.17
N ASN A 154 5.66 3.58 8.11
CA ASN A 154 5.82 2.22 8.59
C ASN A 154 5.67 2.18 10.10
N TYR A 155 4.57 1.57 10.55
CA TYR A 155 4.17 1.48 11.96
C TYR A 155 4.24 0.04 12.43
N PHE A 156 5.35 -0.41 13.00
CA PHE A 156 5.43 -1.79 13.47
C PHE A 156 5.90 -1.86 14.92
N SER A 157 5.46 -2.92 15.60
CA SER A 157 5.90 -3.25 16.94
C SER A 157 6.88 -4.44 16.86
N GLY A 158 8.15 -4.24 17.24
CA GLY A 158 9.08 -5.38 17.33
C GLY A 158 10.57 -5.07 17.25
N ASN A 159 11.38 -6.11 17.44
CA ASN A 159 12.86 -6.05 17.42
C ASN A 159 13.49 -6.32 16.04
N LYS A 160 12.69 -6.70 15.02
CA LYS A 160 13.21 -7.08 13.69
C LYS A 160 13.95 -5.93 13.00
N GLU A 161 13.41 -4.72 13.10
CA GLU A 161 14.01 -3.47 12.60
C GLU A 161 15.42 -3.22 13.14
N TYR A 162 15.59 -3.34 14.46
CA TYR A 162 16.88 -3.02 15.08
C TYR A 162 18.00 -3.87 14.47
N ARG A 163 17.71 -5.13 14.13
CA ARG A 163 18.66 -6.00 13.44
C ARG A 163 18.86 -5.56 11.99
N TYR A 164 17.80 -5.21 11.28
CA TYR A 164 17.87 -4.74 9.90
C TYR A 164 18.73 -3.48 9.76
N PHE A 165 18.37 -2.39 10.46
CA PHE A 165 19.14 -1.14 10.41
C PHE A 165 20.52 -1.23 11.03
N ARG A 166 20.80 -2.25 11.86
CA ARG A 166 22.17 -2.48 12.33
C ARG A 166 23.07 -3.10 11.25
N ASN A 167 22.51 -3.93 10.38
CA ASN A 167 23.28 -4.83 9.52
C ASN A 167 23.23 -4.43 8.03
N GLU A 168 22.20 -3.73 7.58
CA GLU A 168 21.96 -3.45 6.17
C GLU A 168 22.34 -2.01 5.80
N SER A 169 22.89 -1.81 4.59
CA SER A 169 23.10 -0.48 4.05
C SER A 169 21.80 0.03 3.43
N VAL A 170 21.34 1.20 3.87
CA VAL A 170 20.09 1.81 3.42
C VAL A 170 20.31 2.61 2.12
N ASP A 171 21.17 2.11 1.24
CA ASP A 171 21.55 2.82 0.01
C ASP A 171 20.39 2.86 -1.00
N THR A 172 19.40 1.95 -0.87
CA THR A 172 18.21 1.96 -1.71
C THR A 172 17.41 3.25 -1.58
N LEU A 173 17.41 3.90 -0.41
CA LEU A 173 16.69 5.15 -0.22
C LEU A 173 17.34 6.33 -0.97
N ALA A 174 18.57 6.18 -1.48
CA ALA A 174 19.19 7.22 -2.29
C ALA A 174 18.50 7.40 -3.66
N ASN A 175 17.81 6.38 -4.16
CA ASN A 175 17.14 6.42 -5.45
C ASN A 175 15.72 7.04 -5.37
N LEU A 176 15.22 7.34 -4.17
CA LEU A 176 13.86 7.83 -3.95
C LEU A 176 13.79 9.36 -3.98
N GLN A 177 14.25 9.98 -5.08
CA GLN A 177 14.38 11.45 -5.19
C GLN A 177 13.07 12.25 -4.99
N ASN A 178 11.92 11.58 -5.06
CA ASN A 178 10.60 12.17 -4.85
C ASN A 178 10.09 12.02 -3.41
N LEU A 179 10.85 11.39 -2.52
CA LEU A 179 10.44 11.14 -1.14
C LEU A 179 10.32 12.46 -0.36
N GLU A 180 9.12 12.72 0.13
CA GLU A 180 8.74 13.91 0.89
C GLU A 180 8.55 13.57 2.37
N GLN A 181 8.04 12.36 2.67
CA GLN A 181 7.80 11.90 4.03
C GLN A 181 8.32 10.48 4.23
N PHE A 182 9.11 10.30 5.27
CA PHE A 182 9.63 8.99 5.66
C PHE A 182 9.46 8.79 7.17
N VAL A 183 8.39 8.12 7.55
CA VAL A 183 8.02 7.89 8.94
C VAL A 183 8.25 6.42 9.27
N ILE A 184 9.18 6.16 10.18
CA ILE A 184 9.34 4.87 10.83
C ILE A 184 9.02 5.06 12.30
N PHE A 185 7.88 4.51 12.74
CA PHE A 185 7.51 4.58 14.14
C PHE A 185 8.14 3.42 14.90
N HIS A 186 9.13 3.73 15.74
CA HIS A 186 9.74 2.77 16.65
C HIS A 186 9.43 3.11 18.11
N SER A 187 9.05 2.10 18.90
CA SER A 187 8.76 2.27 20.33
C SER A 187 10.00 2.34 21.22
N ARG A 188 11.22 2.17 20.68
CA ARG A 188 12.48 2.19 21.47
C ARG A 188 13.52 3.17 20.90
N LYS A 189 14.49 3.54 21.74
CA LYS A 189 15.38 4.69 21.55
C LYS A 189 16.18 4.63 20.23
N SER A 190 16.02 5.70 19.46
CA SER A 190 16.46 5.98 18.07
C SER A 190 17.98 6.03 17.81
N SER A 191 18.80 5.97 18.84
CA SER A 191 20.19 6.46 18.77
C SER A 191 21.15 5.68 17.87
N SER A 192 20.80 4.47 17.42
CA SER A 192 21.70 3.58 16.66
C SER A 192 21.58 3.71 15.14
N TYR A 193 20.52 4.32 14.60
CA TYR A 193 20.27 4.40 13.16
C TYR A 193 20.50 5.80 12.55
N TYR A 194 21.11 6.72 13.30
CA TYR A 194 21.35 8.10 12.84
C TYR A 194 22.15 8.18 11.54
N LYS A 195 23.03 7.20 11.24
CA LYS A 195 23.79 7.15 9.98
C LYS A 195 22.89 6.92 8.77
N HIS A 196 21.84 6.11 8.92
CA HIS A 196 20.87 5.85 7.85
C HIS A 196 19.96 7.06 7.64
N ILE A 197 19.53 7.71 8.72
CA ILE A 197 18.81 8.99 8.64
C ILE A 197 19.69 10.06 7.99
N ALA A 198 20.99 10.11 8.29
CA ALA A 198 21.91 11.05 7.66
C ALA A 198 22.01 10.81 6.15
N LYS A 199 22.19 9.56 5.72
CA LYS A 199 22.17 9.18 4.29
C LYS A 199 20.83 9.54 3.63
N LEU A 200 19.71 9.28 4.30
CA LEU A 200 18.38 9.62 3.80
C LEU A 200 18.27 11.14 3.57
N LEU A 201 18.63 11.95 4.56
CA LEU A 201 18.64 13.41 4.46
C LEU A 201 19.57 13.95 3.36
N GLN A 202 20.75 13.34 3.18
CA GLN A 202 21.70 13.75 2.14
C GLN A 202 21.21 13.45 0.71
N ASN A 203 20.48 12.35 0.51
CA ASN A 203 20.10 11.88 -0.83
C ASN A 203 18.66 12.24 -1.24
N ASN A 204 17.84 12.76 -0.32
CA ASN A 204 16.41 13.02 -0.57
C ASN A 204 16.11 14.52 -0.37
N PRO A 205 16.36 15.37 -1.38
CA PRO A 205 16.26 16.83 -1.24
C PRO A 205 14.83 17.34 -1.04
N LYS A 206 13.81 16.53 -1.35
CA LYS A 206 12.40 16.86 -1.13
C LYS A 206 11.88 16.43 0.23
N LEU A 207 12.70 15.76 1.04
CA LEU A 207 12.28 15.20 2.32
C LEU A 207 11.99 16.35 3.31
N VAL A 208 10.73 16.46 3.72
CA VAL A 208 10.24 17.49 4.65
C VAL A 208 9.84 16.93 6.01
N SER A 209 9.65 15.62 6.14
CA SER A 209 9.23 14.99 7.39
C SER A 209 9.87 13.63 7.62
N LEU A 210 10.36 13.43 8.84
CA LEU A 210 10.79 12.13 9.39
C LEU A 210 9.80 11.59 10.44
N GLY A 211 8.63 12.23 10.60
CA GLY A 211 7.70 11.92 11.70
C GLY A 211 8.31 12.22 13.07
N ASN A 212 8.15 11.31 14.03
CA ASN A 212 8.62 11.47 15.42
C ASN A 212 10.07 10.95 15.63
N THR A 213 10.91 11.02 14.59
CA THR A 213 12.31 10.57 14.67
C THR A 213 13.24 11.70 15.10
N ASP A 214 14.06 11.44 16.12
CA ASP A 214 15.13 12.37 16.52
C ASP A 214 16.27 12.37 15.47
N SER A 215 16.36 13.46 14.72
CA SER A 215 17.36 13.65 13.67
C SER A 215 18.60 14.43 14.12
N SER A 216 18.70 14.82 15.40
CA SER A 216 19.79 15.67 15.91
C SER A 216 21.18 15.07 15.67
N ARG A 217 21.36 13.77 15.96
CA ARG A 217 22.61 13.05 15.73
C ARG A 217 22.92 12.87 14.24
N ALA A 218 21.88 12.68 13.43
CA ALA A 218 22.04 12.56 11.98
C ALA A 218 22.52 13.89 11.38
N ALA A 219 21.90 15.00 11.79
CA ALA A 219 22.32 16.34 11.41
C ALA A 219 23.77 16.61 11.85
N HIS A 220 24.12 16.34 13.11
CA HIS A 220 25.49 16.50 13.59
C HIS A 220 26.49 15.70 12.73
N HIS A 221 26.16 14.43 12.42
CA HIS A 221 26.99 13.60 11.56
C HIS A 221 27.19 14.19 10.16
N ILE A 222 26.16 14.77 9.54
CA ILE A 222 26.29 15.41 8.22
C ILE A 222 27.24 16.61 8.26
N TYR A 223 27.25 17.38 9.35
CA TYR A 223 28.09 18.59 9.44
C TYR A 223 29.53 18.34 9.92
N THR A 224 29.80 17.20 10.55
CA THR A 224 31.14 16.87 11.08
C THR A 224 31.95 15.91 10.23
N THR A 225 31.36 15.34 9.18
CA THR A 225 31.98 14.32 8.32
C THR A 225 31.98 14.80 6.88
#